data_AF-A0A6N6S2Y7-F1
#
_entry.id   AF-A0A6N6S2Y7-F1
#
_cell.length_a   1.000
_cell.length_b   1.000
_cell.length_c   1.000
_cell.angle_alpha   90.00
_cell.angle_beta   90.00
_cell.angle_gamma   90.00
#
_symmetry.space_group_name_H-M   'P 1'
#
loop_
_entity.id
_entity.type
_entity.pdbx_description
1 polymer ?
#
loop_
_entity_poly.entity_id
_entity_poly.type
_entity_poly.pdbx_seq_one_letter_code
_entity_poly.pdbx_strand_id
1 'polypeptide(L)'
;MKLTRRTFLQVAGAAGATFTVANKAMAFRLLKPAVEVGNPLDAYPDRTWESVYRDQYRYDRTFTFTCSPNDTHACRVRAFVRNEVVMRVEQNYDHQNYSDLYGNKATRNWNPRMCLKGYTFHRRVYGPYRLRYPLIRKGWKQWADDGFPELTPENKSKYMFDARGQDELLKASWDDAWTYAAKGIIHITKKYSGEEGAKKLIEQGYPKEMVDAMKGAGTRTFKGRGGMGLLGVIGKYGMYRFNNMLSLVDSHNRGLGPDKALGGRNWSNYTWHGDQAPGHPFSHGLQTSDVDMNDIRFSKLVIQTGKNLIENKMPEAHWLTQVMERGGKLVVITPEYSPSAQKADYWIPIKCNTDTALFLGLTKILMDEKLYDADYVKRFTDFPLLVRTDTLKRLQAKDIFPDYKLEDISHGASYKIHGLHDDQREILGDFVVWDAKTNGPQPITRDDVGDKLAAKGIDPVLDGTFKVKTVNGKEIEVMPLFEMYKIHLKDY
;
A
#
# COMPACT_ATOMS: atom_id res chain seq x y z
N MET A 1 38.39 -87.93 -39.45
CA MET A 1 39.31 -86.85 -39.01
C MET A 1 38.52 -85.86 -38.16
N LYS A 2 38.72 -85.84 -36.82
CA LYS A 2 37.94 -84.96 -35.93
C LYS A 2 38.39 -83.52 -36.11
N LEU A 3 37.52 -82.67 -36.63
CA LEU A 3 37.76 -81.23 -36.76
C LEU A 3 37.90 -80.63 -35.36
N THR A 4 39.12 -80.34 -34.94
CA THR A 4 39.34 -79.66 -33.65
C THR A 4 39.00 -78.18 -33.80
N ARG A 5 38.64 -77.52 -32.70
CA ARG A 5 38.36 -76.08 -32.66
C ARG A 5 39.48 -75.24 -33.30
N ARG A 6 40.73 -75.65 -33.11
CA ARG A 6 41.91 -74.99 -33.69
C ARG A 6 41.96 -75.15 -35.21
N THR A 7 41.72 -76.36 -35.70
CA THR A 7 41.70 -76.64 -37.15
C THR A 7 40.51 -75.96 -37.83
N PHE A 8 39.36 -75.91 -37.18
CA PHE A 8 38.18 -75.15 -37.65
C PHE A 8 38.50 -73.66 -37.78
N LEU A 9 39.11 -73.05 -36.76
CA LEU A 9 39.47 -71.62 -36.79
C LEU A 9 40.54 -71.30 -37.83
N GLN A 10 41.51 -72.20 -38.05
CA GLN A 10 42.52 -72.03 -39.10
C GLN A 10 41.91 -72.12 -40.50
N VAL A 11 41.04 -73.10 -40.74
CA VAL A 11 40.36 -73.27 -42.04
C VAL A 11 39.34 -72.15 -42.28
N ALA A 12 38.58 -71.75 -41.26
CA ALA A 12 37.64 -70.63 -41.35
C ALA A 12 38.37 -69.29 -41.55
N GLY A 13 39.51 -69.08 -40.89
CA GLY A 13 40.35 -67.90 -41.09
C GLY A 13 40.95 -67.85 -42.49
N ALA A 14 41.45 -68.98 -43.01
CA ALA A 14 41.99 -69.06 -44.37
C ALA A 14 40.90 -68.91 -45.45
N ALA A 15 39.72 -69.52 -45.26
CA ALA A 15 38.57 -69.36 -46.15
C ALA A 15 38.03 -67.92 -46.12
N GLY A 16 37.95 -67.30 -44.94
CA GLY A 16 37.54 -65.92 -44.75
C GLY A 16 38.50 -64.92 -45.40
N ALA A 17 39.81 -65.12 -45.26
CA ALA A 17 40.83 -64.28 -45.91
C ALA A 17 40.81 -64.42 -47.45
N THR A 18 40.52 -65.62 -47.95
CA THR A 18 40.41 -65.86 -49.41
C THR A 18 39.14 -65.21 -49.99
N PHE A 19 38.03 -65.24 -49.26
CA PHE A 19 36.78 -64.55 -49.64
C PHE A 19 36.90 -63.02 -49.60
N THR A 20 37.67 -62.46 -48.67
CA THR A 20 37.87 -61.00 -48.58
C THR A 20 38.84 -60.47 -49.63
N VAL A 21 39.85 -61.25 -50.04
CA VAL A 21 40.79 -60.86 -51.10
C VAL A 21 40.16 -61.02 -52.49
N ALA A 22 39.38 -62.09 -52.73
CA ALA A 22 38.70 -62.30 -54.02
C ALA A 22 37.52 -61.34 -54.24
N ASN A 23 37.02 -60.68 -53.19
CA ASN A 23 35.81 -59.86 -53.25
C ASN A 23 36.01 -58.41 -52.80
N LYS A 24 37.18 -57.82 -53.13
CA LYS A 24 37.42 -56.36 -52.98
C LYS A 24 36.36 -55.49 -53.68
N ALA A 25 35.60 -56.04 -54.63
CA ALA A 25 34.48 -55.35 -55.29
C ALA A 25 33.14 -55.38 -54.52
N MET A 26 32.87 -56.38 -53.67
CA MET A 26 31.62 -56.41 -52.86
C MET A 26 31.76 -55.86 -51.45
N ALA A 27 32.96 -55.89 -50.84
CA ALA A 27 33.16 -55.36 -49.49
C ALA A 27 32.82 -53.87 -49.38
N PHE A 28 32.96 -53.10 -50.48
CA PHE A 28 32.60 -51.69 -50.54
C PHE A 28 31.20 -51.41 -51.12
N ARG A 29 30.46 -52.42 -51.59
CA ARG A 29 29.04 -52.26 -51.99
C ARG A 29 28.10 -52.32 -50.77
N LEU A 30 28.46 -53.10 -49.75
CA LEU A 30 27.69 -53.21 -48.49
C LEU A 30 27.87 -52.01 -47.54
N LEU A 31 28.88 -51.18 -47.78
CA LEU A 31 29.13 -49.94 -47.03
C LEU A 31 28.59 -48.69 -47.74
N LYS A 32 28.00 -48.83 -48.93
CA LYS A 32 27.24 -47.73 -49.52
C LYS A 32 25.89 -47.66 -48.82
N PRO A 33 25.50 -46.51 -48.24
CA PRO A 33 24.18 -46.37 -47.67
C PRO A 33 23.14 -46.62 -48.78
N ALA A 34 22.11 -47.42 -48.48
CA ALA A 34 21.05 -47.73 -49.45
C ALA A 34 20.32 -46.47 -49.95
N VAL A 35 20.41 -45.38 -49.18
CA VAL A 35 20.02 -44.02 -49.53
C VAL A 35 21.12 -43.08 -49.02
N GLU A 36 21.78 -42.33 -49.89
CA GLU A 36 22.59 -41.19 -49.47
C GLU A 36 21.67 -40.13 -48.85
N VAL A 37 21.61 -40.09 -47.51
CA VAL A 37 21.03 -38.94 -46.83
C VAL A 37 22.10 -37.85 -46.88
N GLY A 38 21.93 -36.88 -47.79
CA GLY A 38 22.81 -35.72 -47.89
C GLY A 38 22.95 -35.01 -46.54
N ASN A 39 24.05 -34.30 -46.32
CA ASN A 39 24.29 -33.61 -45.05
C ASN A 39 23.09 -32.68 -44.75
N PRO A 40 22.34 -32.89 -43.67
CA PRO A 40 21.16 -32.07 -43.35
C PRO A 40 21.54 -30.63 -42.97
N LEU A 41 22.84 -30.31 -42.93
CA LEU A 41 23.40 -28.97 -42.75
C LEU A 41 24.06 -28.40 -44.03
N ASP A 42 24.16 -29.16 -45.13
CA ASP A 42 24.73 -28.66 -46.42
C ASP A 42 23.81 -27.62 -47.08
N ALA A 43 22.51 -27.70 -46.81
CA ALA A 43 21.55 -26.68 -47.19
C ALA A 43 20.64 -26.38 -46.00
N TYR A 44 20.64 -25.14 -45.53
CA TYR A 44 19.61 -24.68 -44.61
C TYR A 44 18.27 -24.66 -45.36
N PRO A 45 17.18 -25.23 -44.81
CA PRO A 45 15.88 -25.20 -45.47
C PRO A 45 15.42 -23.74 -45.66
N ASP A 46 14.53 -23.50 -46.63
CA ASP A 46 13.93 -22.17 -46.78
C ASP A 46 13.26 -21.73 -45.47
N ARG A 47 13.71 -20.60 -44.94
CA ARG A 47 13.23 -19.99 -43.68
C ARG A 47 12.37 -18.76 -43.93
N THR A 48 11.93 -18.53 -45.16
CA THR A 48 11.08 -17.38 -45.52
C THR A 48 9.78 -17.37 -44.70
N TRP A 49 9.25 -18.54 -44.32
CA TRP A 49 8.09 -18.66 -43.43
C TRP A 49 8.28 -17.96 -42.07
N GLU A 50 9.51 -17.80 -41.57
CA GLU A 50 9.80 -17.09 -40.32
C GLU A 50 9.50 -15.58 -40.42
N SER A 51 9.45 -15.03 -41.64
CA SER A 51 9.08 -13.63 -41.87
C SER A 51 7.68 -13.30 -41.32
N VAL A 52 6.76 -14.27 -41.32
CA VAL A 52 5.42 -14.14 -40.74
C VAL A 52 5.51 -13.82 -39.24
N TYR A 53 6.32 -14.57 -38.49
CA TYR A 53 6.49 -14.34 -37.04
C TYR A 53 7.27 -13.06 -36.74
N ARG A 54 8.28 -12.71 -37.55
CA ARG A 54 9.00 -11.44 -37.43
C ARG A 54 8.08 -10.24 -37.68
N ASP A 55 7.20 -10.34 -38.69
CA ASP A 55 6.19 -9.33 -38.96
C ASP A 55 5.20 -9.21 -37.79
N GLN A 56 4.69 -10.33 -37.25
CA GLN A 56 3.78 -10.32 -36.09
C GLN A 56 4.37 -9.59 -34.87
N TYR A 57 5.68 -9.71 -34.63
CA TYR A 57 6.35 -9.03 -33.51
C TYR A 57 6.73 -7.57 -33.80
N ARG A 58 6.72 -7.15 -35.09
CA ARG A 58 7.05 -5.78 -35.52
C ARG A 58 6.02 -4.77 -35.00
N TYR A 59 6.47 -3.55 -34.72
CA TYR A 59 5.68 -2.40 -34.30
C TYR A 59 6.17 -1.13 -35.01
N ASP A 60 5.33 -0.11 -35.07
CA ASP A 60 5.61 1.17 -35.73
C ASP A 60 6.27 2.16 -34.77
N ARG A 61 5.83 2.16 -33.50
CA ARG A 61 6.39 3.02 -32.44
C ARG A 61 6.18 2.42 -31.05
N THR A 62 6.88 2.97 -30.08
CA THR A 62 6.70 2.66 -28.65
C THR A 62 6.55 3.92 -27.83
N PHE A 63 5.84 3.82 -26.71
CA PHE A 63 5.83 4.85 -25.67
C PHE A 63 5.75 4.19 -24.29
N THR A 64 6.09 4.93 -23.25
CA THR A 64 6.05 4.44 -21.87
C THR A 64 4.93 5.12 -21.09
N PHE A 65 4.29 4.37 -20.20
CA PHE A 65 3.30 4.90 -19.26
C PHE A 65 3.44 4.18 -17.90
N THR A 66 2.80 4.73 -16.88
CA THR A 66 2.75 4.09 -15.56
C THR A 66 1.42 3.36 -15.41
N CYS A 67 1.47 2.07 -15.09
CA CYS A 67 0.30 1.31 -14.67
C CYS A 67 -0.02 1.70 -13.22
N SER A 68 -1.07 2.52 -13.04
CA SER A 68 -1.42 3.13 -11.75
C SER A 68 -2.84 2.82 -11.26
N PRO A 69 -3.31 1.56 -11.22
CA PRO A 69 -4.47 1.17 -10.41
C PRO A 69 -4.07 1.10 -8.93
N ASN A 70 -5.05 0.89 -8.03
CA ASN A 70 -4.77 0.72 -6.61
C ASN A 70 -4.13 -0.63 -6.27
N ASP A 71 -2.93 -0.87 -6.79
CA ASP A 71 -2.15 -2.08 -6.54
C ASP A 71 -0.82 -1.80 -5.82
N THR A 72 -0.51 -0.52 -5.54
CA THR A 72 0.74 -0.02 -4.94
C THR A 72 2.01 -0.18 -5.77
N HIS A 73 1.92 -0.77 -6.98
CA HIS A 73 3.13 -1.14 -7.72
C HIS A 73 3.64 -0.02 -8.62
N ALA A 74 2.76 0.83 -9.14
CA ALA A 74 3.12 1.96 -10.02
C ALA A 74 4.15 1.57 -11.11
N CYS A 75 3.97 0.41 -11.74
CA CYS A 75 4.98 -0.15 -12.64
C CYS A 75 5.12 0.72 -13.90
N ARG A 76 6.37 0.91 -14.33
CA ARG A 76 6.68 1.54 -15.61
C ARG A 76 6.54 0.51 -16.74
N VAL A 77 5.67 0.80 -17.69
CA VAL A 77 5.26 -0.12 -18.76
C VAL A 77 5.60 0.50 -20.11
N ARG A 78 6.10 -0.33 -21.04
CA ARG A 78 6.32 0.04 -22.44
C ARG A 78 5.18 -0.52 -23.29
N ALA A 79 4.50 0.35 -24.02
CA ALA A 79 3.49 -0.01 -25.02
C ALA A 79 4.11 -0.05 -26.41
N PHE A 80 3.69 -1.04 -27.20
CA PHE A 80 4.10 -1.22 -28.60
C PHE A 80 2.88 -1.02 -29.49
N VAL A 81 3.00 -0.10 -30.45
CA VAL A 81 1.90 0.36 -31.29
C VAL A 81 2.13 -0.09 -32.72
N ARG A 82 1.09 -0.62 -33.36
CA ARG A 82 1.04 -0.89 -34.80
C ARG A 82 -0.32 -0.48 -35.34
N ASN A 83 -0.35 0.17 -36.50
CA ASN A 83 -1.57 0.72 -37.09
C ASN A 83 -2.36 1.59 -36.10
N GLU A 84 -1.66 2.41 -35.31
CA GLU A 84 -2.21 3.25 -34.23
C GLU A 84 -2.97 2.49 -33.12
N VAL A 85 -2.82 1.16 -33.04
CA VAL A 85 -3.39 0.31 -31.98
C VAL A 85 -2.26 -0.21 -31.09
N VAL A 86 -2.46 -0.15 -29.77
CA VAL A 86 -1.55 -0.81 -28.82
C VAL A 86 -1.73 -2.31 -28.94
N MET A 87 -0.71 -2.99 -29.47
CA MET A 87 -0.73 -4.42 -29.74
C MET A 87 -0.34 -5.25 -28.53
N ARG A 88 0.66 -4.77 -27.78
CA ARG A 88 1.17 -5.42 -26.57
C ARG A 88 1.82 -4.41 -25.64
N VAL A 89 2.02 -4.84 -24.40
CA VAL A 89 2.76 -4.12 -23.37
C VAL A 89 3.77 -5.05 -22.73
N GLU A 90 4.91 -4.49 -22.32
CA GLU A 90 5.96 -5.20 -21.60
C GLU A 90 6.53 -4.31 -20.49
N GLN A 91 7.31 -4.90 -19.60
CA GLN A 91 8.05 -4.14 -18.61
C GLN A 91 9.09 -3.23 -19.25
N ASN A 92 9.39 -2.14 -18.56
CA ASN A 92 10.46 -1.23 -18.95
C ASN A 92 11.64 -1.38 -17.99
N TYR A 93 12.83 -1.72 -18.51
CA TYR A 93 14.03 -2.06 -17.73
C TYR A 93 14.95 -0.83 -17.46
N ASP A 94 14.37 0.30 -17.05
CA ASP A 94 15.09 1.58 -16.94
C ASP A 94 14.87 2.34 -15.63
N HIS A 95 14.34 1.69 -14.59
CA HIS A 95 14.04 2.34 -13.30
C HIS A 95 15.27 3.08 -12.72
N GLN A 96 16.47 2.53 -12.89
CA GLN A 96 17.74 3.11 -12.42
C GLN A 96 18.15 4.42 -13.10
N ASN A 97 17.55 4.77 -14.23
CA ASN A 97 17.92 5.95 -15.00
C ASN A 97 17.22 7.22 -14.49
N TYR A 98 16.21 7.08 -13.64
CA TYR A 98 15.44 8.19 -13.07
C TYR A 98 15.96 8.57 -11.69
N SER A 99 15.87 9.86 -11.37
CA SER A 99 16.15 10.39 -10.05
C SER A 99 14.95 11.12 -9.45
N ASP A 100 14.85 11.11 -8.12
CA ASP A 100 13.94 12.01 -7.41
C ASP A 100 14.44 13.47 -7.46
N LEU A 101 13.72 14.38 -6.79
CA LEU A 101 14.07 15.81 -6.71
C LEU A 101 15.39 16.08 -5.99
N TYR A 102 15.91 15.11 -5.24
CA TYR A 102 17.15 15.21 -4.47
C TYR A 102 18.33 14.53 -5.18
N GLY A 103 18.11 13.95 -6.37
CA GLY A 103 19.14 13.26 -7.15
C GLY A 103 19.32 11.79 -6.78
N ASN A 104 18.53 11.25 -5.85
CA ASN A 104 18.59 9.83 -5.50
C ASN A 104 18.04 8.98 -6.63
N LYS A 105 18.70 7.85 -6.92
CA LYS A 105 18.30 6.94 -8.00
C LYS A 105 17.93 5.57 -7.47
N ALA A 106 16.95 4.95 -8.11
CA ALA A 106 16.62 3.55 -7.85
C ALA A 106 17.78 2.63 -8.30
N THR A 107 17.91 1.47 -7.66
CA THR A 107 18.86 0.45 -8.10
C THR A 107 18.32 -0.32 -9.31
N ARG A 108 19.21 -0.97 -10.08
CA ARG A 108 18.81 -1.84 -11.21
C ARG A 108 17.93 -3.02 -10.78
N ASN A 109 17.96 -3.39 -9.50
CA ASN A 109 17.21 -4.51 -8.97
C ASN A 109 15.70 -4.27 -8.94
N TRP A 110 15.25 -3.02 -9.10
CA TRP A 110 13.82 -2.71 -9.27
C TRP A 110 13.26 -3.16 -10.62
N ASN A 111 14.08 -3.64 -11.55
CA ASN A 111 13.57 -4.23 -12.80
C ASN A 111 13.22 -5.73 -12.59
N PRO A 112 12.20 -6.27 -13.27
CA PRO A 112 11.34 -5.63 -14.27
C PRO A 112 10.01 -5.08 -13.72
N ARG A 113 9.63 -5.46 -12.48
CA ARG A 113 8.28 -5.25 -11.93
C ARG A 113 7.18 -5.81 -12.85
N MET A 114 5.99 -5.20 -12.78
CA MET A 114 4.76 -5.53 -13.48
C MET A 114 4.13 -6.85 -13.04
N CYS A 115 2.81 -6.84 -12.88
CA CYS A 115 2.04 -8.02 -12.51
C CYS A 115 1.21 -8.55 -13.70
N LEU A 116 0.64 -9.75 -13.55
CA LEU A 116 -0.23 -10.39 -14.55
C LEU A 116 -1.39 -9.48 -15.01
N LYS A 117 -1.92 -8.66 -14.10
CA LYS A 117 -3.00 -7.71 -14.38
C LYS A 117 -2.50 -6.51 -15.21
N GLY A 118 -1.27 -6.07 -14.98
CA GLY A 118 -0.62 -5.01 -15.77
C GLY A 118 -0.47 -5.40 -17.23
N TYR A 119 -0.10 -6.66 -17.52
CA TYR A 119 0.06 -7.16 -18.90
C TYR A 119 -1.22 -7.07 -19.73
N THR A 120 -2.38 -7.17 -19.10
CA THR A 120 -3.67 -7.13 -19.81
C THR A 120 -4.36 -5.77 -19.70
N PHE A 121 -3.76 -4.80 -19.00
CA PHE A 121 -4.43 -3.53 -18.69
C PHE A 121 -4.83 -2.74 -19.93
N HIS A 122 -3.99 -2.73 -20.98
CA HIS A 122 -4.26 -2.07 -22.25
C HIS A 122 -5.53 -2.60 -22.95
N ARG A 123 -5.93 -3.86 -22.69
CA ARG A 123 -7.18 -4.43 -23.23
C ARG A 123 -8.41 -3.69 -22.76
N ARG A 124 -8.37 -2.99 -21.61
CA ARG A 124 -9.50 -2.15 -21.15
C ARG A 124 -9.81 -0.97 -22.09
N VAL A 125 -8.85 -0.56 -22.92
CA VAL A 125 -9.07 0.50 -23.92
C VAL A 125 -9.99 0.01 -25.04
N TYR A 126 -9.83 -1.25 -25.45
CA TYR A 126 -10.51 -1.83 -26.61
C TYR A 126 -11.63 -2.83 -26.25
N GLY A 127 -11.71 -3.23 -24.99
CA GLY A 127 -12.66 -4.22 -24.50
C GLY A 127 -14.12 -3.75 -24.50
N PRO A 128 -15.07 -4.67 -24.33
CA PRO A 128 -16.51 -4.38 -24.41
C PRO A 128 -17.01 -3.46 -23.29
N TYR A 129 -16.26 -3.36 -22.19
CA TYR A 129 -16.60 -2.51 -21.05
C TYR A 129 -16.10 -1.06 -21.16
N ARG A 130 -15.48 -0.68 -22.28
CA ARG A 130 -15.00 0.70 -22.48
C ARG A 130 -16.18 1.66 -22.61
N LEU A 131 -16.31 2.60 -21.68
CA LEU A 131 -17.19 3.75 -21.84
C LEU A 131 -16.67 4.65 -22.98
N ARG A 132 -17.46 4.79 -24.04
CA ARG A 132 -17.11 5.57 -25.25
C ARG A 132 -17.76 6.95 -25.28
N TYR A 133 -18.88 7.11 -24.58
CA TYR A 133 -19.70 8.33 -24.59
C TYR A 133 -20.22 8.61 -23.18
N PRO A 134 -20.57 9.88 -22.86
CA PRO A 134 -21.41 10.18 -21.72
C PRO A 134 -22.74 9.42 -21.80
N LEU A 135 -23.18 8.92 -20.66
CA LEU A 135 -24.45 8.21 -20.51
C LEU A 135 -25.26 8.88 -19.40
N ILE A 136 -26.55 9.07 -19.64
CA ILE A 136 -27.49 9.62 -18.66
C ILE A 136 -28.64 8.64 -18.47
N ARG A 137 -28.98 8.36 -17.21
CA ARG A 137 -30.11 7.51 -16.85
C ARG A 137 -31.42 8.15 -17.32
N LYS A 138 -32.21 7.43 -18.11
CA LYS A 138 -33.47 7.94 -18.71
C LYS A 138 -34.41 8.55 -17.67
N GLY A 139 -34.67 7.82 -16.58
CA GLY A 139 -35.53 8.30 -15.49
C GLY A 139 -34.98 9.55 -14.81
N TRP A 140 -33.66 9.65 -14.62
CA TRP A 140 -33.04 10.86 -14.03
C TRP A 140 -33.15 12.06 -14.97
N LYS A 141 -32.93 11.86 -16.28
CA LYS A 141 -33.08 12.91 -17.28
C LYS A 141 -34.50 13.45 -17.29
N GLN A 142 -35.50 12.55 -17.35
CA GLN A 142 -36.91 12.96 -17.32
C GLN A 142 -37.26 13.71 -16.02
N TRP A 143 -36.74 13.28 -14.88
CA TRP A 143 -36.91 14.01 -13.62
C TRP A 143 -36.37 15.44 -13.68
N ALA A 144 -35.20 15.64 -14.30
CA ALA A 144 -34.63 16.97 -14.50
C ALA A 144 -35.43 17.81 -15.52
N ASP A 145 -35.99 17.19 -16.56
CA ASP A 145 -36.82 17.84 -17.57
C ASP A 145 -38.18 18.25 -17.02
N ASP A 146 -38.76 17.44 -16.13
CA ASP A 146 -40.02 17.71 -15.42
C ASP A 146 -39.85 18.75 -14.28
N GLY A 147 -38.67 19.39 -14.18
CA GLY A 147 -38.41 20.48 -13.23
C GLY A 147 -38.06 20.03 -11.82
N PHE A 148 -37.51 18.82 -11.66
CA PHE A 148 -37.09 18.25 -10.36
C PHE A 148 -38.22 18.13 -9.32
N PRO A 149 -39.36 17.48 -9.65
CA PRO A 149 -40.44 17.30 -8.68
C PRO A 149 -39.98 16.50 -7.45
N GLU A 150 -40.64 16.71 -6.30
CA GLU A 150 -40.31 16.02 -5.06
C GLU A 150 -40.31 14.50 -5.24
N LEU A 151 -39.31 13.82 -4.68
CA LEU A 151 -39.19 12.37 -4.76
C LEU A 151 -40.11 11.67 -3.75
N THR A 152 -41.42 11.79 -3.93
CA THR A 152 -42.44 10.95 -3.26
C THR A 152 -42.26 9.48 -3.67
N PRO A 153 -42.86 8.50 -2.97
CA PRO A 153 -42.82 7.10 -3.41
C PRO A 153 -43.21 6.91 -4.88
N GLU A 154 -44.28 7.58 -5.33
CA GLU A 154 -44.77 7.52 -6.71
C GLU A 154 -43.75 8.10 -7.70
N ASN A 155 -43.17 9.26 -7.38
CA ASN A 155 -42.15 9.89 -8.22
C ASN A 155 -40.83 9.09 -8.21
N LYS A 156 -40.47 8.46 -7.09
CA LYS A 156 -39.31 7.56 -7.03
C LYS A 156 -39.47 6.41 -8.01
N SER A 157 -40.64 5.77 -8.04
CA SER A 157 -40.93 4.70 -9.01
C SER A 157 -41.04 5.23 -10.44
N LYS A 158 -41.75 6.35 -10.68
CA LYS A 158 -41.88 6.99 -12.01
C LYS A 158 -40.52 7.29 -12.64
N TYR A 159 -39.59 7.85 -11.87
CA TYR A 159 -38.25 8.22 -12.34
C TYR A 159 -37.18 7.19 -11.95
N MET A 160 -37.58 6.00 -11.51
CA MET A 160 -36.73 4.85 -11.17
C MET A 160 -35.59 5.15 -10.17
N PHE A 161 -35.82 6.00 -9.18
CA PHE A 161 -34.87 6.24 -8.10
C PHE A 161 -34.76 5.05 -7.12
N ASP A 162 -35.80 4.23 -7.03
CA ASP A 162 -35.90 2.98 -6.25
C ASP A 162 -35.41 1.73 -7.01
N ALA A 163 -35.23 1.83 -8.34
CA ALA A 163 -34.76 0.75 -9.21
C ALA A 163 -33.44 1.08 -9.95
N ARG A 164 -32.60 1.96 -9.37
CA ARG A 164 -31.32 2.37 -9.97
C ARG A 164 -30.44 1.15 -10.30
N GLY A 165 -29.99 1.10 -11.56
CA GLY A 165 -29.22 -0.03 -12.10
C GLY A 165 -30.03 -0.95 -13.01
N GLN A 166 -31.37 -0.82 -13.00
CA GLN A 166 -32.28 -1.46 -13.96
C GLN A 166 -32.78 -0.48 -15.03
N ASP A 167 -32.34 0.77 -14.94
CA ASP A 167 -32.68 1.84 -15.88
C ASP A 167 -32.04 1.68 -17.26
N GLU A 168 -32.72 2.25 -18.26
CA GLU A 168 -32.13 2.54 -19.55
C GLU A 168 -31.10 3.70 -19.44
N LEU A 169 -29.91 3.49 -20.01
CA LEU A 169 -28.88 4.51 -20.15
C LEU A 169 -28.93 5.11 -21.56
N LEU A 170 -29.25 6.39 -21.64
CA LEU A 170 -29.26 7.14 -22.89
C LEU A 170 -27.87 7.68 -23.20
N LYS A 171 -27.45 7.54 -24.45
CA LYS A 171 -26.25 8.23 -24.97
C LYS A 171 -26.50 9.75 -24.96
N ALA A 172 -25.51 10.51 -24.50
CA ALA A 172 -25.57 11.97 -24.44
C ALA A 172 -24.33 12.62 -25.07
N SER A 173 -24.45 13.88 -25.50
CA SER A 173 -23.29 14.71 -25.80
C SER A 173 -22.59 15.16 -24.51
N TRP A 174 -21.37 15.69 -24.62
CA TRP A 174 -20.70 16.30 -23.46
C TRP A 174 -21.43 17.57 -22.99
N ASP A 175 -21.98 18.36 -23.90
CA ASP A 175 -22.75 19.56 -23.56
C ASP A 175 -24.03 19.21 -22.80
N ASP A 176 -24.73 18.15 -23.20
CA ASP A 176 -25.87 17.63 -22.45
C ASP A 176 -25.43 17.18 -21.05
N ALA A 177 -24.38 16.35 -20.97
CA ALA A 177 -23.90 15.82 -19.70
C ALA A 177 -23.54 16.94 -18.70
N TRP A 178 -22.84 17.98 -19.15
CA TRP A 178 -22.50 19.14 -18.33
C TRP A 178 -23.70 20.00 -17.97
N THR A 179 -24.60 20.25 -18.92
CA THR A 179 -25.83 21.01 -18.67
C THR A 179 -26.68 20.32 -17.61
N TYR A 180 -26.93 19.02 -17.76
CA TYR A 180 -27.72 18.25 -16.81
C TYR A 180 -27.03 18.12 -15.45
N ALA A 181 -25.72 17.85 -15.41
CA ALA A 181 -24.97 17.83 -14.15
C ALA A 181 -25.07 19.18 -13.41
N ALA A 182 -24.91 20.30 -14.12
CA ALA A 182 -25.03 21.64 -13.54
C ALA A 182 -26.44 21.92 -13.03
N LYS A 183 -27.49 21.60 -13.81
CA LYS A 183 -28.90 21.72 -13.37
C LYS A 183 -29.14 20.95 -12.07
N GLY A 184 -28.68 19.70 -12.00
CA GLY A 184 -28.81 18.86 -10.81
C GLY A 184 -28.06 19.42 -9.60
N ILE A 185 -26.82 19.89 -9.79
CA ILE A 185 -26.02 20.51 -8.73
C ILE A 185 -26.73 21.77 -8.20
N ILE A 186 -27.15 22.67 -9.08
CA ILE A 186 -27.83 23.91 -8.69
C ILE A 186 -29.14 23.60 -7.95
N HIS A 187 -29.94 22.66 -8.45
CA HIS A 187 -31.18 22.27 -7.80
C HIS A 187 -30.95 21.74 -6.38
N ILE A 188 -30.08 20.74 -6.22
CA ILE A 188 -29.79 20.11 -4.92
C ILE A 188 -29.21 21.13 -3.94
N THR A 189 -28.24 21.93 -4.38
CA THR A 189 -27.62 22.93 -3.51
C THR A 189 -28.62 23.98 -3.03
N LYS A 190 -29.54 24.45 -3.89
CA LYS A 190 -30.61 25.37 -3.48
C LYS A 190 -31.60 24.69 -2.53
N LYS A 191 -32.06 23.48 -2.87
CA LYS A 191 -33.06 22.72 -2.12
C LYS A 191 -32.67 22.48 -0.67
N TYR A 192 -31.38 22.25 -0.42
CA TYR A 192 -30.84 21.88 0.89
C TYR A 192 -30.02 22.98 1.58
N SER A 193 -30.15 24.23 1.12
CA SER A 193 -29.53 25.38 1.80
C SER A 193 -30.46 25.98 2.86
N GLY A 194 -29.86 26.64 3.85
CA GLY A 194 -30.58 27.34 4.91
C GLY A 194 -31.31 26.43 5.90
N GLU A 195 -32.14 27.04 6.74
CA GLU A 195 -32.90 26.35 7.79
C GLU A 195 -33.93 25.38 7.20
N GLU A 196 -34.60 25.76 6.12
CA GLU A 196 -35.54 24.89 5.40
C GLU A 196 -34.85 23.64 4.86
N GLY A 197 -33.64 23.79 4.30
CA GLY A 197 -32.84 22.65 3.85
C GLY A 197 -32.45 21.73 4.99
N ALA A 198 -32.07 22.30 6.14
CA ALA A 198 -31.74 21.54 7.35
C ALA A 198 -32.95 20.76 7.88
N LYS A 199 -34.13 21.41 7.97
CA LYS A 199 -35.38 20.78 8.40
C LYS A 199 -35.73 19.59 7.51
N LYS A 200 -35.63 19.75 6.18
CA LYS A 200 -35.86 18.66 5.22
C LYS A 200 -34.93 17.48 5.43
N LEU A 201 -33.65 17.72 5.72
CA LEU A 201 -32.71 16.62 5.98
C LEU A 201 -33.06 15.87 7.28
N ILE A 202 -33.47 16.59 8.31
CA ILE A 202 -33.92 15.99 9.58
C ILE A 202 -35.18 15.15 9.34
N GLU A 203 -36.17 15.67 8.61
CA GLU A 203 -37.38 14.93 8.22
C GLU A 203 -37.07 13.69 7.36
N GLN A 204 -35.98 13.74 6.58
CA GLN A 204 -35.45 12.60 5.80
C GLN A 204 -34.64 11.60 6.65
N GLY A 205 -34.51 11.82 7.95
CA GLY A 205 -33.86 10.90 8.89
C GLY A 205 -32.34 11.10 9.05
N TYR A 206 -31.78 12.21 8.56
CA TYR A 206 -30.36 12.51 8.80
C TYR A 206 -30.12 12.94 10.26
N PRO A 207 -29.08 12.41 10.94
CA PRO A 207 -28.75 12.82 12.30
C PRO A 207 -28.44 14.32 12.40
N LYS A 208 -28.86 14.95 13.50
CA LYS A 208 -28.66 16.38 13.74
C LYS A 208 -27.20 16.81 13.55
N GLU A 209 -26.26 16.04 14.07
CA GLU A 209 -24.82 16.34 14.00
C GLU A 209 -24.33 16.43 12.54
N MET A 210 -24.89 15.61 11.64
CA MET A 210 -24.52 15.63 10.22
C MET A 210 -25.07 16.88 9.52
N VAL A 211 -26.27 17.31 9.91
CA VAL A 211 -26.94 18.51 9.37
C VAL A 211 -26.25 19.77 9.91
N ASP A 212 -25.93 19.82 11.19
CA ASP A 212 -25.17 20.91 11.82
C ASP A 212 -23.80 21.10 11.15
N ALA A 213 -23.10 20.00 10.83
CA ALA A 213 -21.82 20.03 10.13
C ALA A 213 -21.90 20.59 8.68
N MET A 214 -23.10 20.76 8.13
CA MET A 214 -23.31 21.46 6.86
C MET A 214 -23.33 22.98 7.02
N LYS A 215 -23.54 23.51 8.23
CA LYS A 215 -23.60 24.96 8.51
C LYS A 215 -24.53 25.72 7.55
N GLY A 216 -25.67 25.10 7.23
CA GLY A 216 -26.68 25.64 6.31
C GLY A 216 -26.28 25.69 4.83
N ALA A 217 -25.13 25.13 4.42
CA ALA A 217 -24.67 25.12 3.03
C ALA A 217 -25.17 23.86 2.31
N GLY A 218 -26.07 24.00 1.34
CA GLY A 218 -26.57 22.86 0.57
C GLY A 218 -25.48 22.16 -0.26
N THR A 219 -24.39 22.84 -0.59
CA THR A 219 -23.17 22.26 -1.21
C THR A 219 -22.54 21.18 -0.35
N ARG A 220 -22.70 21.22 0.98
CA ARG A 220 -22.17 20.20 1.90
C ARG A 220 -22.94 18.87 1.86
N THR A 221 -24.05 18.79 1.11
CA THR A 221 -24.69 17.52 0.76
C THR A 221 -23.84 16.69 -0.22
N PHE A 222 -22.99 17.36 -1.01
CA PHE A 222 -22.07 16.69 -1.94
C PHE A 222 -20.88 16.14 -1.19
N LYS A 223 -20.51 14.90 -1.53
CA LYS A 223 -19.41 14.16 -0.93
C LYS A 223 -18.38 13.88 -2.03
N GLY A 224 -17.29 14.62 -2.02
CA GLY A 224 -16.17 14.46 -2.94
C GLY A 224 -15.11 13.56 -2.35
N ARG A 225 -14.67 12.53 -3.09
CA ARG A 225 -13.56 11.67 -2.71
C ARG A 225 -12.58 11.58 -3.88
N GLY A 226 -11.30 11.86 -3.64
CA GLY A 226 -10.25 11.57 -4.61
C GLY A 226 -9.91 10.08 -4.66
N GLY A 227 -9.30 9.64 -5.76
CA GLY A 227 -8.58 8.36 -5.79
C GLY A 227 -7.41 8.33 -4.79
N MET A 228 -6.80 7.17 -4.56
CA MET A 228 -5.60 7.10 -3.72
C MET A 228 -4.42 7.87 -4.32
N GLY A 229 -3.50 8.28 -3.46
CA GLY A 229 -2.49 9.32 -3.73
C GLY A 229 -1.59 9.10 -4.95
N LEU A 230 -1.48 7.85 -5.44
CA LEU A 230 -0.57 7.42 -6.51
C LEU A 230 -1.29 6.99 -7.82
N LEU A 231 -2.61 7.18 -7.92
CA LEU A 231 -3.43 6.66 -9.05
C LEU A 231 -3.62 7.64 -10.21
N GLY A 232 -2.83 8.72 -10.26
CA GLY A 232 -2.91 9.76 -11.27
C GLY A 232 -3.42 11.11 -10.73
N VAL A 233 -2.80 12.20 -11.19
CA VAL A 233 -3.01 13.57 -10.69
C VAL A 233 -4.46 14.03 -10.87
N ILE A 234 -5.07 13.76 -12.03
CA ILE A 234 -6.43 14.20 -12.36
C ILE A 234 -7.47 13.47 -11.48
N GLY A 235 -7.33 12.15 -11.28
CA GLY A 235 -8.23 11.37 -10.42
C GLY A 235 -8.12 11.72 -8.94
N LYS A 236 -6.98 12.24 -8.49
CA LYS A 236 -6.75 12.71 -7.11
C LYS A 236 -7.27 14.13 -6.91
N TYR A 237 -6.64 15.09 -7.57
CA TYR A 237 -6.87 16.52 -7.29
C TYR A 237 -8.10 17.06 -8.00
N GLY A 238 -8.53 16.45 -9.11
CA GLY A 238 -9.71 16.89 -9.84
C GLY A 238 -10.97 16.89 -8.97
N MET A 239 -11.19 15.82 -8.20
CA MET A 239 -12.37 15.71 -7.33
C MET A 239 -12.29 16.60 -6.10
N TYR A 240 -11.13 16.74 -5.47
CA TYR A 240 -10.96 17.67 -4.35
C TYR A 240 -11.10 19.13 -4.80
N ARG A 241 -10.52 19.49 -5.96
CA ARG A 241 -10.67 20.83 -6.54
C ARG A 241 -12.13 21.10 -6.91
N PHE A 242 -12.79 20.17 -7.58
CA PHE A 242 -14.23 20.28 -7.87
C PHE A 242 -15.05 20.48 -6.59
N ASN A 243 -14.80 19.66 -5.57
CA ASN A 243 -15.49 19.75 -4.29
C ASN A 243 -15.28 21.12 -3.61
N ASN A 244 -14.07 21.67 -3.68
CA ASN A 244 -13.78 23.02 -3.19
C ASN A 244 -14.49 24.10 -4.03
N MET A 245 -14.50 23.98 -5.36
CA MET A 245 -15.14 24.93 -6.28
C MET A 245 -16.66 25.02 -6.07
N LEU A 246 -17.31 24.03 -5.44
CA LEU A 246 -18.70 24.15 -5.03
C LEU A 246 -18.95 25.33 -4.09
N SER A 247 -17.92 25.87 -3.41
CA SER A 247 -18.07 27.10 -2.61
C SER A 247 -18.54 28.30 -3.45
N LEU A 248 -18.23 28.34 -4.75
CA LEU A 248 -18.74 29.38 -5.65
C LEU A 248 -20.26 29.29 -5.81
N VAL A 249 -20.81 28.07 -5.86
CA VAL A 249 -22.26 27.83 -5.90
C VAL A 249 -22.90 28.18 -4.56
N ASP A 250 -22.23 27.89 -3.46
CA ASP A 250 -22.70 28.26 -2.11
C ASP A 250 -22.75 29.78 -1.92
N SER A 251 -21.70 30.48 -2.34
CA SER A 251 -21.63 31.94 -2.35
C SER A 251 -22.78 32.53 -3.17
N HIS A 252 -23.03 32.00 -4.37
CA HIS A 252 -24.14 32.43 -5.22
C HIS A 252 -25.50 32.15 -4.58
N ASN A 253 -25.72 30.95 -4.03
CA ASN A 253 -27.03 30.56 -3.47
C ASN A 253 -27.36 31.26 -2.16
N ARG A 254 -26.37 31.50 -1.29
CA ARG A 254 -26.55 32.07 0.06
C ARG A 254 -26.14 33.55 0.17
N GLY A 255 -25.62 34.15 -0.91
CA GLY A 255 -25.15 35.54 -0.91
C GLY A 255 -23.96 35.79 0.03
N LEU A 256 -23.12 34.79 0.25
CA LEU A 256 -22.00 34.87 1.19
C LEU A 256 -20.70 35.27 0.51
N GLY A 257 -19.88 36.06 1.22
CA GLY A 257 -18.51 36.37 0.80
C GLY A 257 -17.58 35.14 0.84
N PRO A 258 -16.40 35.21 0.21
CA PRO A 258 -15.46 34.09 0.08
C PRO A 258 -15.08 33.40 1.40
N ASP A 259 -14.94 34.18 2.49
CA ASP A 259 -14.51 33.65 3.80
C ASP A 259 -15.59 32.81 4.52
N LYS A 260 -16.85 32.88 4.04
CA LYS A 260 -18.00 32.19 4.64
C LYS A 260 -18.58 31.10 3.75
N ALA A 261 -18.20 31.08 2.48
CA ALA A 261 -18.68 30.12 1.51
C ALA A 261 -18.08 28.73 1.75
N LEU A 262 -18.91 27.70 1.67
CA LEU A 262 -18.50 26.32 1.95
C LEU A 262 -18.63 25.46 0.69
N GLY A 263 -17.54 24.76 0.35
CA GLY A 263 -17.55 23.71 -0.66
C GLY A 263 -18.28 22.45 -0.17
N GLY A 264 -18.24 21.38 -0.97
CA GLY A 264 -18.75 20.09 -0.52
C GLY A 264 -17.87 19.44 0.54
N ARG A 265 -18.19 18.22 0.96
CA ARG A 265 -17.45 17.48 1.99
C ARG A 265 -16.42 16.52 1.38
N ASN A 266 -15.17 16.66 1.82
CA ASN A 266 -14.10 15.71 1.48
C ASN A 266 -14.28 14.41 2.26
N TRP A 267 -14.19 13.28 1.57
CA TRP A 267 -14.18 11.95 2.18
C TRP A 267 -12.78 11.37 2.16
N SER A 268 -12.41 10.73 3.27
CA SER A 268 -11.18 9.96 3.38
C SER A 268 -11.32 8.66 2.59
N ASN A 269 -10.28 8.28 1.85
CA ASN A 269 -10.16 6.96 1.24
C ASN A 269 -9.45 5.97 2.17
N TYR A 270 -8.42 6.44 2.88
CA TYR A 270 -7.46 5.59 3.57
C TYR A 270 -8.06 4.95 4.83
N THR A 271 -8.78 5.76 5.63
CA THR A 271 -9.56 5.23 6.77
C THR A 271 -10.75 4.40 6.32
N TRP A 272 -11.41 4.78 5.21
CA TRP A 272 -12.61 4.09 4.73
C TRP A 272 -12.32 2.69 4.18
N HIS A 273 -11.19 2.50 3.50
CA HIS A 273 -10.77 1.19 3.03
C HIS A 273 -10.30 0.27 4.16
N GLY A 274 -10.04 0.82 5.35
CA GLY A 274 -9.34 0.09 6.43
C GLY A 274 -7.83 -0.04 6.21
N ASP A 275 -7.27 0.69 5.23
CA ASP A 275 -5.84 0.65 4.92
C ASP A 275 -5.00 1.48 5.91
N GLN A 276 -5.59 2.51 6.51
CA GLN A 276 -4.93 3.26 7.58
C GLN A 276 -4.86 2.39 8.84
N ALA A 277 -3.65 1.98 9.23
CA ALA A 277 -3.40 1.28 10.47
C ALA A 277 -3.44 2.27 11.65
N PRO A 278 -4.49 2.29 12.51
CA PRO A 278 -4.62 3.31 13.55
C PRO A 278 -3.53 3.26 14.62
N GLY A 279 -2.91 2.08 14.81
CA GLY A 279 -1.75 1.92 15.69
C GLY A 279 -0.54 2.75 15.25
N HIS A 280 -0.37 3.02 13.96
CA HIS A 280 0.77 3.79 13.46
C HIS A 280 0.71 5.27 13.88
N PRO A 281 -0.42 6.00 13.70
CA PRO A 281 -0.60 7.32 14.31
C PRO A 281 -0.48 7.32 15.83
N PHE A 282 -1.01 6.31 16.52
CA PHE A 282 -0.95 6.26 17.98
C PHE A 282 0.49 6.09 18.50
N SER A 283 1.32 5.31 17.83
CA SER A 283 2.71 5.07 18.24
C SER A 283 3.69 6.13 17.74
N HIS A 284 3.51 6.66 16.52
CA HIS A 284 4.51 7.49 15.86
C HIS A 284 4.04 8.92 15.54
N GLY A 285 2.75 9.22 15.68
CA GLY A 285 2.19 10.52 15.27
C GLY A 285 2.15 10.74 13.76
N LEU A 286 2.43 9.71 12.95
CA LEU A 286 2.40 9.75 11.48
C LEU A 286 1.16 9.02 10.95
N GLN A 287 0.59 9.48 9.83
CA GLN A 287 -0.54 8.79 9.20
C GLN A 287 -0.20 7.32 8.89
N THR A 288 0.94 7.10 8.24
CA THR A 288 1.60 5.81 7.99
C THR A 288 3.01 6.11 7.48
N SER A 289 3.97 5.30 7.90
CA SER A 289 5.32 5.23 7.34
C SER A 289 5.63 3.76 7.07
N ASP A 290 6.33 3.49 5.97
CA ASP A 290 6.77 2.15 5.61
C ASP A 290 8.15 2.24 4.96
N VAL A 291 8.86 1.13 4.91
CA VAL A 291 10.12 1.02 4.18
C VAL A 291 9.83 0.68 2.72
N ASP A 292 10.72 1.09 1.82
CA ASP A 292 10.63 0.56 0.46
C ASP A 292 10.88 -0.95 0.49
N MET A 293 10.08 -1.74 -0.23
CA MET A 293 10.18 -3.21 -0.16
C MET A 293 11.54 -3.74 -0.62
N ASN A 294 12.34 -2.94 -1.34
CA ASN A 294 13.70 -3.30 -1.68
C ASN A 294 14.59 -3.48 -0.44
N ASP A 295 14.28 -2.80 0.67
CA ASP A 295 15.07 -2.88 1.90
C ASP A 295 14.87 -4.18 2.66
N ILE A 296 13.76 -4.88 2.42
CA ILE A 296 13.52 -6.24 2.95
C ILE A 296 14.67 -7.17 2.58
N ARG A 297 15.33 -6.95 1.42
CA ARG A 297 16.48 -7.77 0.99
C ARG A 297 17.62 -7.77 2.01
N PHE A 298 17.72 -6.74 2.86
CA PHE A 298 18.78 -6.60 3.87
C PHE A 298 18.44 -7.26 5.21
N SER A 299 17.20 -7.71 5.39
CA SER A 299 16.77 -8.40 6.61
C SER A 299 17.28 -9.84 6.66
N LYS A 300 17.65 -10.29 7.87
CA LYS A 300 17.97 -11.71 8.15
C LYS A 300 16.73 -12.52 8.54
N LEU A 301 15.67 -11.85 8.99
CA LEU A 301 14.39 -12.43 9.37
C LEU A 301 13.29 -11.52 8.85
N VAL A 302 12.29 -12.10 8.18
CA VAL A 302 11.09 -11.40 7.71
C VAL A 302 9.88 -12.13 8.23
N ILE A 303 9.08 -11.46 9.04
CA ILE A 303 7.83 -11.98 9.60
C ILE A 303 6.66 -11.33 8.85
N GLN A 304 5.83 -12.17 8.23
CA GLN A 304 4.63 -11.76 7.50
C GLN A 304 3.40 -12.14 8.32
N THR A 305 2.74 -11.16 8.96
CA THR A 305 1.51 -11.38 9.73
C THR A 305 0.29 -10.91 8.94
N GLY A 306 -0.61 -11.83 8.58
CA GLY A 306 -1.80 -11.49 7.80
C GLY A 306 -1.47 -10.86 6.44
N LYS A 307 -0.31 -11.21 5.87
CA LYS A 307 0.16 -10.70 4.57
C LYS A 307 0.34 -11.86 3.59
N ASN A 308 -0.08 -11.61 2.34
CA ASN A 308 0.22 -12.48 1.21
C ASN A 308 1.02 -11.69 0.16
N LEU A 309 2.31 -11.51 0.44
CA LEU A 309 3.19 -10.67 -0.39
C LEU A 309 3.48 -11.29 -1.77
N ILE A 310 3.26 -12.59 -1.94
CA ILE A 310 3.36 -13.24 -3.26
C ILE A 310 2.25 -12.76 -4.21
N GLU A 311 0.99 -12.69 -3.75
CA GLU A 311 -0.14 -12.34 -4.62
C GLU A 311 -0.49 -10.85 -4.60
N ASN A 312 -0.36 -10.17 -3.45
CA ASN A 312 -0.69 -8.76 -3.33
C ASN A 312 0.48 -7.84 -3.74
N LYS A 313 1.72 -8.34 -3.69
CA LYS A 313 2.94 -7.61 -4.05
C LYS A 313 3.77 -8.35 -5.11
N MET A 314 3.12 -8.97 -6.11
CA MET A 314 3.77 -9.78 -7.14
C MET A 314 5.05 -9.16 -7.76
N PRO A 315 5.08 -7.85 -8.12
CA PRO A 315 6.28 -7.25 -8.71
C PRO A 315 7.46 -7.10 -7.74
N GLU A 316 7.22 -7.27 -6.45
CA GLU A 316 8.16 -7.07 -5.34
C GLU A 316 8.47 -8.39 -4.61
N ALA A 317 7.73 -9.46 -4.92
CA ALA A 317 7.90 -10.78 -4.30
C ALA A 317 9.32 -11.36 -4.45
N HIS A 318 10.06 -10.93 -5.48
CA HIS A 318 11.45 -11.36 -5.68
C HIS A 318 12.40 -10.89 -4.56
N TRP A 319 12.06 -9.84 -3.81
CA TRP A 319 12.85 -9.42 -2.64
C TRP A 319 12.86 -10.50 -1.56
N LEU A 320 11.75 -11.21 -1.36
CA LEU A 320 11.68 -12.34 -0.43
C LEU A 320 12.54 -13.51 -0.91
N THR A 321 12.60 -13.75 -2.21
CA THR A 321 13.49 -14.77 -2.79
C THR A 321 14.96 -14.41 -2.54
N GLN A 322 15.34 -13.14 -2.68
CA GLN A 322 16.71 -12.69 -2.38
C GLN A 322 17.06 -12.83 -0.89
N VAL A 323 16.10 -12.66 0.02
CA VAL A 323 16.31 -12.94 1.45
C VAL A 323 16.66 -14.43 1.63
N MET A 324 15.89 -15.33 1.01
CA MET A 324 16.13 -16.77 1.08
C MET A 324 17.49 -17.17 0.49
N GLU A 325 17.85 -16.65 -0.69
CA GLU A 325 19.13 -16.93 -1.36
C GLU A 325 20.35 -16.51 -0.53
N ARG A 326 20.18 -15.50 0.34
CA ARG A 326 21.20 -15.02 1.28
C ARG A 326 21.19 -15.76 2.62
N GLY A 327 20.35 -16.77 2.79
CA GLY A 327 20.21 -17.54 4.02
C GLY A 327 19.36 -16.87 5.11
N GLY A 328 18.61 -15.81 4.78
CA GLY A 328 17.63 -15.22 5.68
C GLY A 328 16.40 -16.12 5.86
N LYS A 329 15.64 -15.87 6.94
CA LYS A 329 14.47 -16.67 7.33
C LYS A 329 13.15 -15.96 7.06
N LEU A 330 12.17 -16.71 6.55
CA LEU A 330 10.81 -16.24 6.32
C LEU A 330 9.86 -16.93 7.30
N VAL A 331 9.10 -16.14 8.06
CA VAL A 331 8.02 -16.61 8.94
C VAL A 331 6.71 -16.05 8.41
N VAL A 332 5.69 -16.90 8.26
CA VAL A 332 4.36 -16.52 7.79
C VAL A 332 3.33 -16.90 8.85
N ILE A 333 2.61 -15.91 9.36
CA ILE A 333 1.56 -16.04 10.37
C ILE A 333 0.23 -15.73 9.68
N THR A 334 -0.48 -16.77 9.24
CA THR A 334 -1.77 -16.68 8.53
C THR A 334 -2.67 -17.85 8.92
N PRO A 335 -4.00 -17.66 9.06
CA PRO A 335 -4.93 -18.76 9.32
C PRO A 335 -4.86 -19.88 8.28
N GLU A 336 -4.73 -19.50 7.01
CA GLU A 336 -4.65 -20.39 5.86
C GLU A 336 -3.22 -20.66 5.41
N TYR A 337 -3.02 -21.78 4.72
CA TYR A 337 -1.77 -22.08 4.03
C TYR A 337 -1.69 -21.27 2.72
N SER A 338 -1.20 -20.03 2.83
CA SER A 338 -1.15 -19.07 1.73
C SER A 338 0.01 -19.32 0.74
N PRO A 339 0.01 -18.74 -0.46
CA PRO A 339 1.16 -18.79 -1.37
C PRO A 339 2.47 -18.27 -0.76
N SER A 340 2.39 -17.35 0.21
CA SER A 340 3.56 -16.89 0.95
C SER A 340 4.09 -17.97 1.90
N ALA A 341 3.20 -18.76 2.52
CA ALA A 341 3.56 -19.86 3.41
C ALA A 341 4.30 -21.01 2.69
N GLN A 342 4.05 -21.22 1.39
CA GLN A 342 4.69 -22.29 0.60
C GLN A 342 6.22 -22.23 0.62
N LYS A 343 6.79 -21.03 0.70
CA LYS A 343 8.25 -20.79 0.68
C LYS A 343 8.80 -20.35 2.03
N ALA A 344 7.96 -20.31 3.07
CA ALA A 344 8.37 -19.89 4.39
C ALA A 344 9.17 -21.00 5.09
N ASP A 345 10.12 -20.62 5.93
CA ASP A 345 10.77 -21.57 6.85
C ASP A 345 9.79 -22.01 7.94
N TYR A 346 8.93 -21.09 8.37
CA TYR A 346 7.88 -21.37 9.36
C TYR A 346 6.54 -20.83 8.89
N TRP A 347 5.53 -21.70 8.89
CA TRP A 347 4.13 -21.29 8.82
C TRP A 347 3.48 -21.52 10.18
N ILE A 348 2.95 -20.45 10.76
CA ILE A 348 2.28 -20.46 12.06
C ILE A 348 0.78 -20.20 11.79
N PRO A 349 -0.06 -21.25 11.78
CA PRO A 349 -1.50 -21.07 11.67
C PRO A 349 -2.02 -20.37 12.93
N ILE A 350 -2.88 -19.38 12.73
CA ILE A 350 -3.46 -18.59 13.81
C ILE A 350 -4.96 -18.42 13.64
N LYS A 351 -5.69 -18.32 14.74
CA LYS A 351 -7.11 -17.94 14.70
C LYS A 351 -7.24 -16.48 14.30
N CYS A 352 -8.19 -16.16 13.42
CA CYS A 352 -8.41 -14.76 13.00
C CYS A 352 -8.65 -13.86 14.23
N ASN A 353 -8.04 -12.68 14.22
CA ASN A 353 -8.10 -11.67 15.29
C ASN A 353 -7.45 -12.09 16.62
N THR A 354 -6.55 -13.08 16.65
CA THR A 354 -5.79 -13.45 17.85
C THR A 354 -4.28 -13.22 17.73
N ASP A 355 -3.82 -12.58 16.65
CA ASP A 355 -2.44 -12.17 16.41
C ASP A 355 -1.90 -11.21 17.49
N THR A 356 -2.74 -10.31 18.02
CA THR A 356 -2.38 -9.48 19.17
C THR A 356 -1.92 -10.31 20.37
N ALA A 357 -2.60 -11.41 20.69
CA ALA A 357 -2.21 -12.25 21.82
C ALA A 357 -0.85 -12.93 21.61
N LEU A 358 -0.57 -13.38 20.38
CA LEU A 358 0.73 -13.93 20.01
C LEU A 358 1.85 -12.89 20.21
N PHE A 359 1.66 -11.66 19.75
CA PHE A 359 2.67 -10.60 19.88
C PHE A 359 2.83 -10.09 21.32
N LEU A 360 1.79 -10.12 22.14
CA LEU A 360 1.90 -9.80 23.57
C LEU A 360 2.67 -10.90 24.32
N GLY A 361 2.43 -12.19 24.01
CA GLY A 361 3.25 -13.28 24.53
C GLY A 361 4.72 -13.19 24.10
N LEU A 362 4.99 -12.82 22.83
CA LEU A 362 6.35 -12.56 22.37
C LEU A 362 6.99 -11.38 23.13
N THR A 363 6.24 -10.30 23.33
CA THR A 363 6.70 -9.11 24.05
C THR A 363 7.08 -9.46 25.49
N LYS A 364 6.27 -10.29 26.16
CA LYS A 364 6.59 -10.81 27.49
C LYS A 364 7.94 -11.51 27.53
N ILE A 365 8.16 -12.48 26.62
CA ILE A 365 9.42 -13.23 26.56
C ILE A 365 10.60 -12.27 26.35
N LEU A 366 10.47 -11.31 25.42
CA LEU A 366 11.51 -10.31 25.18
C LEU A 366 11.83 -9.49 26.43
N MET A 367 10.82 -9.06 27.19
CA MET A 367 11.01 -8.26 28.40
C MET A 367 11.56 -9.08 29.58
N ASP A 368 11.02 -10.28 29.82
CA ASP A 368 11.41 -11.16 30.94
C ASP A 368 12.84 -11.69 30.76
N GLU A 369 13.21 -12.09 29.54
CA GLU A 369 14.54 -12.59 29.21
C GLU A 369 15.54 -11.48 28.82
N LYS A 370 15.10 -10.22 28.83
CA LYS A 370 15.91 -9.04 28.46
C LYS A 370 16.53 -9.14 27.04
N LEU A 371 15.77 -9.67 26.09
CA LEU A 371 16.16 -9.83 24.68
C LEU A 371 15.87 -8.57 23.83
N TYR A 372 15.90 -7.39 24.44
CA TYR A 372 15.67 -6.11 23.78
C TYR A 372 16.90 -5.20 23.86
N ASP A 373 16.99 -4.23 22.95
CA ASP A 373 18.00 -3.18 23.01
C ASP A 373 17.59 -2.13 24.05
N ALA A 374 18.15 -2.23 25.24
CA ALA A 374 17.82 -1.35 26.36
C ALA A 374 18.19 0.11 26.11
N ASP A 375 19.31 0.37 25.41
CA ASP A 375 19.72 1.75 25.08
C ASP A 375 18.73 2.38 24.11
N TYR A 376 18.33 1.63 23.07
CA TYR A 376 17.31 2.09 22.13
C TYR A 376 15.97 2.38 22.84
N VAL A 377 15.51 1.44 23.68
CA VAL A 377 14.25 1.59 24.42
C VAL A 377 14.27 2.84 25.31
N LYS A 378 15.36 3.07 26.05
CA LYS A 378 15.52 4.26 26.89
C LYS A 378 15.51 5.58 26.11
N ARG A 379 16.05 5.58 24.89
CA ARG A 379 16.32 6.81 24.13
C ARG A 379 15.25 7.17 23.11
N PHE A 380 14.51 6.20 22.59
CA PHE A 380 13.61 6.39 21.44
C PHE A 380 12.15 6.02 21.71
N THR A 381 11.80 5.68 22.94
CA THR A 381 10.43 5.31 23.32
C THR A 381 9.96 6.07 24.55
N ASP A 382 8.66 5.99 24.84
CA ASP A 382 8.06 6.54 26.06
C ASP A 382 8.08 5.55 27.24
N PHE A 383 8.69 4.38 27.08
CA PHE A 383 8.80 3.36 28.12
C PHE A 383 9.45 3.82 29.44
N PRO A 384 10.44 4.74 29.44
CA PRO A 384 11.01 5.25 30.69
C PRO A 384 10.17 6.33 31.39
N LEU A 385 9.12 6.85 30.75
CA LEU A 385 8.31 7.92 31.33
C LEU A 385 7.58 7.40 32.57
N LEU A 386 7.61 8.19 33.64
CA LEU A 386 6.93 7.86 34.88
C LEU A 386 5.41 8.08 34.75
N VAL A 387 4.65 7.11 35.23
CA VAL A 387 3.19 7.14 35.33
C VAL A 387 2.80 7.04 36.79
N ARG A 388 1.82 7.85 37.18
CA ARG A 388 1.26 7.81 38.53
C ARG A 388 0.34 6.60 38.70
N THR A 389 0.57 5.81 39.74
CA THR A 389 -0.24 4.59 39.98
C THR A 389 -1.65 4.92 40.48
N ASP A 390 -1.85 6.09 41.08
CA ASP A 390 -3.15 6.55 41.60
C ASP A 390 -4.12 7.06 40.52
N THR A 391 -3.60 7.54 39.38
CA THR A 391 -4.41 8.17 38.32
C THR A 391 -4.22 7.57 36.94
N LEU A 392 -3.20 6.73 36.77
CA LEU A 392 -2.80 6.14 35.48
C LEU A 392 -2.49 7.19 34.40
N LYS A 393 -2.08 8.39 34.84
CA LYS A 393 -1.64 9.49 33.97
C LYS A 393 -0.12 9.63 34.06
N ARG A 394 0.50 10.01 32.94
CA ARG A 394 1.93 10.38 32.90
C ARG A 394 2.20 11.48 33.93
N LEU A 395 3.26 11.33 34.71
CA LEU A 395 3.69 12.32 35.67
C LEU A 395 4.20 13.57 34.93
N GLN A 396 3.66 14.72 35.30
CA GLN A 396 4.07 16.01 34.74
C GLN A 396 5.13 16.63 35.63
N ALA A 397 6.13 17.29 35.03
CA ALA A 397 7.21 17.95 35.79
C ALA A 397 6.66 18.95 36.81
N LYS A 398 5.64 19.74 36.43
CA LYS A 398 4.95 20.70 37.32
C LYS A 398 4.29 20.08 38.56
N ASP A 399 4.05 18.78 38.56
CA ASP A 399 3.42 18.10 39.70
C ASP A 399 4.40 17.89 40.86
N ILE A 400 5.72 17.88 40.60
CA ILE A 400 6.76 17.52 41.59
C ILE A 400 7.88 18.56 41.72
N PHE A 401 8.10 19.40 40.71
CA PHE A 401 9.09 20.48 40.75
C PHE A 401 8.39 21.80 41.07
N PRO A 402 8.66 22.44 42.22
CA PRO A 402 8.09 23.74 42.57
C PRO A 402 8.43 24.80 41.52
N ASP A 403 7.46 25.67 41.20
CA ASP A 403 7.60 26.77 40.24
C ASP A 403 8.16 26.35 38.85
N TYR A 404 7.90 25.10 38.44
CA TYR A 404 8.40 24.56 37.18
C TYR A 404 7.89 25.35 35.98
N LYS A 405 8.84 25.80 35.14
CA LYS A 405 8.57 26.42 33.85
C LYS A 405 8.90 25.43 32.74
N LEU A 406 8.01 25.34 31.76
CA LEU A 406 8.24 24.52 30.57
C LEU A 406 9.55 24.91 29.90
N GLU A 407 10.36 23.91 29.57
CA GLU A 407 11.59 24.14 28.81
C GLU A 407 11.24 24.64 27.40
N ASP A 408 11.99 25.64 26.92
CA ASP A 408 11.77 26.21 25.60
C ASP A 408 12.25 25.24 24.51
N ILE A 409 11.30 24.65 23.80
CA ILE A 409 11.53 23.77 22.65
C ILE A 409 11.05 24.39 21.33
N SER A 410 10.75 25.70 21.30
CA SER A 410 10.26 26.41 20.11
C SER A 410 11.25 26.35 18.94
N HIS A 411 12.55 26.20 19.25
CA HIS A 411 13.61 26.03 18.28
C HIS A 411 13.83 24.57 17.84
N GLY A 412 13.11 23.62 18.44
CA GLY A 412 13.23 22.18 18.26
C GLY A 412 12.38 21.59 17.12
N ALA A 413 12.41 20.27 16.99
CA ALA A 413 11.73 19.53 15.93
C ALA A 413 10.20 19.56 16.11
N SER A 414 9.71 19.54 17.36
CA SER A 414 8.28 19.62 17.65
C SER A 414 7.63 20.86 17.03
N TYR A 415 8.26 22.03 17.11
CA TYR A 415 7.74 23.26 16.50
C TYR A 415 8.11 23.39 15.03
N LYS A 416 9.40 23.21 14.67
CA LYS A 416 9.88 23.48 13.29
C LYS A 416 9.41 22.46 12.25
N ILE A 417 9.22 21.21 12.65
CA ILE A 417 8.93 20.10 11.73
C ILE A 417 7.50 19.58 11.95
N HIS A 418 7.12 19.33 13.21
CA HIS A 418 5.82 18.74 13.51
C HIS A 418 4.68 19.75 13.61
N GLY A 419 4.99 21.06 13.65
CA GLY A 419 3.97 22.12 13.71
C GLY A 419 3.22 22.17 15.05
N LEU A 420 3.89 21.86 16.16
CA LEU A 420 3.33 22.02 17.49
C LEU A 420 3.00 23.49 17.76
N HIS A 421 1.82 23.75 18.32
CA HIS A 421 1.36 25.08 18.73
C HIS A 421 1.47 25.28 20.24
N ASP A 422 1.48 26.53 20.69
CA ASP A 422 1.66 26.88 22.11
C ASP A 422 0.54 26.34 23.01
N ASP A 423 -0.71 26.39 22.54
CA ASP A 423 -1.85 25.80 23.25
C ASP A 423 -1.70 24.29 23.44
N GLN A 424 -1.15 23.59 22.44
CA GLN A 424 -0.85 22.16 22.53
C GLN A 424 0.32 21.90 23.47
N ARG A 425 1.35 22.74 23.45
CA ARG A 425 2.53 22.65 24.32
C ARG A 425 2.14 22.79 25.79
N GLU A 426 1.24 23.72 26.12
CA GLU A 426 0.71 23.92 27.47
C GLU A 426 -0.05 22.68 27.98
N ILE A 427 -0.80 22.01 27.11
CA ILE A 427 -1.54 20.78 27.44
C ILE A 427 -0.59 19.60 27.65
N LEU A 428 0.40 19.43 26.78
CA LEU A 428 1.33 18.30 26.82
C LEU A 428 2.26 18.37 28.04
N GLY A 429 2.77 19.56 28.33
CA GLY A 429 3.75 19.82 29.38
C GLY A 429 5.05 19.03 29.21
N ASP A 430 5.86 19.01 30.28
CA ASP A 430 7.08 18.21 30.35
C ASP A 430 6.86 16.96 31.17
N PHE A 431 7.55 15.89 30.77
CA PHE A 431 7.45 14.58 31.38
C PHE A 431 8.56 14.38 32.41
N VAL A 432 8.46 13.29 33.15
CA VAL A 432 9.46 12.93 34.17
C VAL A 432 9.93 11.50 33.92
N VAL A 433 11.23 11.29 34.07
CA VAL A 433 11.87 9.96 34.12
C VAL A 433 12.57 9.79 35.47
N TRP A 434 12.84 8.56 35.88
CA TRP A 434 13.74 8.30 37.00
C TRP A 434 15.15 8.04 36.48
N ASP A 435 16.09 8.88 36.85
CA ASP A 435 17.47 8.83 36.38
C ASP A 435 18.34 7.96 37.29
N ALA A 436 19.02 6.97 36.71
CA ALA A 436 19.89 6.06 37.43
C ALA A 436 21.10 6.77 38.06
N LYS A 437 21.59 7.86 37.44
CA LYS A 437 22.80 8.55 37.91
C LYS A 437 22.54 9.42 39.14
N THR A 438 21.45 10.18 39.12
CA THR A 438 21.04 11.01 40.26
C THR A 438 20.19 10.25 41.27
N ASN A 439 19.73 9.04 40.91
CA ASN A 439 18.77 8.25 41.69
C ASN A 439 17.55 9.06 42.12
N GLY A 440 16.96 9.78 41.16
CA GLY A 440 15.85 10.68 41.41
C GLY A 440 15.10 11.06 40.14
N PRO A 441 13.96 11.76 40.27
CA PRO A 441 13.18 12.21 39.13
C PRO A 441 13.91 13.33 38.38
N GLN A 442 13.94 13.26 37.05
CA GLN A 442 14.45 14.31 36.17
C GLN A 442 13.37 14.71 35.14
N PRO A 443 13.18 16.01 34.89
CA PRO A 443 12.27 16.48 33.86
C PRO A 443 12.88 16.27 32.48
N ILE A 444 12.06 15.86 31.51
CA ILE A 444 12.42 15.81 30.10
C ILE A 444 11.28 16.34 29.23
N THR A 445 11.64 16.81 28.04
CA THR A 445 10.72 17.35 27.04
C THR A 445 10.42 16.32 25.96
N ARG A 446 9.44 16.61 25.11
CA ARG A 446 9.15 15.82 23.89
C ARG A 446 10.34 15.78 22.91
N ASP A 447 11.23 16.76 22.97
CA ASP A 447 12.38 16.88 22.06
C ASP A 447 13.62 16.14 22.56
N ASP A 448 13.62 15.63 23.79
CA ASP A 448 14.70 14.86 24.39
C ASP A 448 14.65 13.39 23.95
N VAL A 449 14.97 13.16 22.68
CA VAL A 449 14.98 11.84 22.05
C VAL A 449 16.37 11.54 21.49
N GLY A 450 16.82 10.29 21.58
CA GLY A 450 18.06 9.82 20.97
C GLY A 450 19.30 10.46 21.59
N ASP A 451 20.12 11.10 20.75
CA ASP A 451 21.35 11.79 21.17
C ASP A 451 21.07 13.05 22.02
N LYS A 452 19.91 13.69 21.85
CA LYS A 452 19.53 14.87 22.66
C LYS A 452 19.33 14.50 24.12
N LEU A 453 18.68 13.37 24.39
CA LEU A 453 18.53 12.84 25.74
C LEU A 453 19.90 12.49 26.35
N ALA A 454 20.75 11.80 25.59
CA ALA A 454 22.09 11.42 26.03
C ALA A 454 22.94 12.66 26.36
N ALA A 455 22.82 13.74 25.58
CA ALA A 455 23.51 15.00 25.82
C ALA A 455 23.09 15.72 27.11
N LYS A 456 21.86 15.48 27.61
CA LYS A 456 21.44 15.93 28.95
C LYS A 456 22.09 15.15 30.09
N GLY A 457 22.81 14.08 29.78
CA GLY A 457 23.48 13.25 30.77
C GLY A 457 22.53 12.39 31.60
N ILE A 458 21.26 12.29 31.22
CA ILE A 458 20.22 11.50 31.91
C ILE A 458 20.28 10.04 31.44
N ASP A 459 20.25 9.08 32.37
CA ASP A 459 20.12 7.65 32.09
C ASP A 459 18.82 7.11 32.72
N PRO A 460 17.69 7.13 31.98
CA PRO A 460 16.41 6.68 32.50
C PRO A 460 16.41 5.20 32.88
N VAL A 461 15.78 4.85 34.00
CA VAL A 461 15.49 3.46 34.35
C VAL A 461 14.22 2.96 33.64
N LEU A 462 14.13 1.65 33.42
CA LEU A 462 12.96 0.99 32.82
C LEU A 462 12.11 0.24 33.84
N ASP A 463 12.72 -0.25 34.91
CA ASP A 463 12.06 -1.04 35.93
C ASP A 463 12.03 -0.31 37.29
N GLY A 464 11.09 -0.76 38.13
CA GLY A 464 10.96 -0.31 39.52
C GLY A 464 9.73 0.54 39.81
N THR A 465 9.47 0.67 41.10
CA THR A 465 8.42 1.51 41.67
C THR A 465 9.07 2.53 42.59
N PHE A 466 8.73 3.80 42.39
CA PHE A 466 9.34 4.91 43.09
C PHE A 466 8.29 5.75 43.80
N LYS A 467 8.74 6.52 44.79
CA LYS A 467 7.91 7.49 45.50
C LYS A 467 8.43 8.89 45.26
N VAL A 468 7.54 9.79 44.92
CA VAL A 468 7.84 11.22 44.73
C VAL A 468 6.90 12.06 45.56
N LYS A 469 7.39 13.20 46.06
CA LYS A 469 6.54 14.20 46.73
C LYS A 469 6.07 15.20 45.70
N THR A 470 4.76 15.41 45.66
CA THR A 470 4.15 16.47 44.85
C THR A 470 4.42 17.84 45.43
N VAL A 471 4.23 18.89 44.64
CA VAL A 471 4.32 20.30 45.09
C VAL A 471 3.40 20.62 46.27
N ASN A 472 2.31 19.87 46.44
CA ASN A 472 1.36 19.99 47.55
C ASN A 472 1.77 19.16 48.79
N GLY A 473 2.96 18.55 48.79
CA GLY A 473 3.48 17.75 49.90
C GLY A 473 2.93 16.32 49.98
N LYS A 474 2.00 15.92 49.10
CA LYS A 474 1.49 14.53 49.03
C LYS A 474 2.55 13.63 48.42
N GLU A 475 2.87 12.53 49.12
CA GLU A 475 3.66 11.42 48.55
C GLU A 475 2.78 10.58 47.62
N ILE A 476 3.26 10.35 46.40
CA ILE A 476 2.61 9.52 45.39
C ILE A 476 3.58 8.47 44.88
N GLU A 477 3.02 7.34 44.46
CA GLU A 477 3.77 6.26 43.85
C GLU A 477 3.73 6.39 42.32
N VAL A 478 4.89 6.14 41.71
CA VAL A 478 5.10 6.25 40.27
C VAL A 478 5.94 5.09 39.77
N MET A 479 5.75 4.70 38.53
CA MET A 479 6.54 3.65 37.87
C MET A 479 6.78 3.99 36.41
N PRO A 480 7.90 3.59 35.80
CA PRO A 480 8.09 3.70 34.36
C PRO A 480 7.02 2.89 33.63
N LEU A 481 6.60 3.35 32.45
CA LEU A 481 5.63 2.66 31.62
C LEU A 481 6.07 1.21 31.29
N PHE A 482 7.38 0.97 31.12
CA PHE A 482 7.91 -0.37 30.91
C PHE A 482 7.59 -1.35 32.07
N GLU A 483 7.71 -0.90 33.32
CA GLU A 483 7.33 -1.73 34.49
C GLU A 483 5.82 -2.00 34.51
N MET A 484 4.99 -1.02 34.14
CA MET A 484 3.54 -1.24 33.99
C MET A 484 3.23 -2.32 32.95
N TYR A 485 3.92 -2.30 31.81
CA TYR A 485 3.76 -3.32 30.78
C TYR A 485 4.12 -4.71 31.31
N LYS A 486 5.22 -4.85 32.06
CA LYS A 486 5.57 -6.15 32.68
C LYS A 486 4.47 -6.66 33.60
N ILE A 487 3.80 -5.79 34.35
CA ILE A 487 2.68 -6.18 35.22
C ILE A 487 1.50 -6.71 34.38
N HIS A 488 1.12 -6.00 33.31
CA HIS A 488 -0.01 -6.38 32.47
C HIS A 488 0.28 -7.58 31.55
N LEU A 489 1.54 -7.83 31.23
CA LEU A 489 1.95 -8.97 30.41
C LEU A 489 2.05 -10.27 31.20
N LYS A 490 1.85 -10.29 32.52
CA LYS A 490 1.95 -11.51 33.35
C LYS A 490 1.00 -12.63 32.93
N ASP A 491 -0.16 -12.27 32.36
CA ASP A 491 -1.23 -13.19 32.00
C ASP A 491 -1.11 -13.75 30.56
N TYR A 492 -0.08 -13.33 29.82
CA TYR A 492 0.29 -13.88 28.50
C TYR A 492 1.37 -14.94 28.65
#